data_AF-A0A968N5B1-F1
#
_entry.id   AF-A0A968N5B1-F1
#
_cell.length_a   1.000
_cell.length_b   1.000
_cell.length_c   1.000
_cell.angle_alpha   90.00
_cell.angle_beta   90.00
_cell.angle_gamma   90.00
#
_symmetry.space_group_name_H-M   'P 1'
#
loop_
_entity.id
_entity.type
_entity.pdbx_description
1 polymer ?
#
loop_
_entity_poly.entity_id
_entity_poly.type
_entity_poly.pdbx_seq_one_letter_code
_entity_poly.pdbx_strand_id
1 'polypeptide(L)'
;MSKTIAIHACRSGVGRSHITGCLGAALAQQGRRVAIVDTSDRQPETTDLLSRFGLAPDYPPRALSADWPTPPPWHEAIADVSYLLGSGGARWATGALYLLRSATSLNTDAPLLYNQLQSLAQEFHLDLILLALTPGLHPASLAPLALSDLVLLTVGIDRRDFQGVAVSLEILQRLGIPQVQLIFNALPTALDTQRWREQVELAYATTIASLLPWTAEMALLNGQELIYSRYPEAPFSLAIQDLARHLQATVGGRSQRRLRRLAVKSAVGLSLLDLIDLPEQTRHFLNWALRSHRVTDDEAIAFLQENAPVSSATEAGQMVEDLLARGILAAETDGDRRYYRPAIAPRQRRRVTANIWQALDS
;
A
#
# COMPACT_ATOMS: atom_id res chain seq x y z
N MET A 1 -5.96 16.62 -14.40
CA MET A 1 -5.79 16.18 -13.00
C MET A 1 -4.64 15.22 -12.96
N SER A 2 -3.74 15.41 -11.99
CA SER A 2 -2.66 14.46 -11.71
C SER A 2 -3.22 13.10 -11.30
N LYS A 3 -2.46 12.04 -11.55
CA LYS A 3 -2.84 10.67 -11.21
C LYS A 3 -2.00 10.17 -10.05
N THR A 4 -2.65 9.50 -9.11
CA THR A 4 -1.99 9.02 -7.89
C THR A 4 -1.69 7.54 -8.02
N ILE A 5 -0.44 7.15 -7.89
CA ILE A 5 0.00 5.75 -7.93
C ILE A 5 0.60 5.42 -6.57
N ALA A 6 -0.02 4.52 -5.81
CA ALA A 6 0.60 4.01 -4.59
C ALA A 6 1.52 2.83 -4.90
N ILE A 7 2.72 2.88 -4.33
CA ILE A 7 3.71 1.81 -4.41
C ILE A 7 3.79 1.19 -3.02
N HIS A 8 3.33 -0.04 -2.92
CA HIS A 8 3.17 -0.75 -1.65
C HIS A 8 3.91 -2.09 -1.66
N ALA A 9 4.15 -2.66 -0.48
CA ALA A 9 4.77 -3.96 -0.33
C ALA A 9 4.23 -4.68 0.90
N CYS A 10 4.18 -6.02 0.89
CA CYS A 10 3.72 -6.79 2.04
C CYS A 10 4.72 -6.75 3.20
N ARG A 11 6.02 -6.63 2.89
CA ARG A 11 7.12 -6.57 3.86
C ARG A 11 8.20 -5.58 3.43
N SER A 12 9.03 -5.19 4.39
CA SER A 12 10.25 -4.42 4.13
C SER A 12 11.31 -5.26 3.39
N GLY A 13 12.29 -4.59 2.77
CA GLY A 13 13.42 -5.26 2.13
C GLY A 13 13.21 -5.77 0.71
N VAL A 14 12.00 -5.68 0.13
CA VAL A 14 11.73 -6.13 -1.25
C VAL A 14 12.20 -5.14 -2.35
N GLY A 15 12.88 -4.05 -1.98
CA GLY A 15 13.39 -3.05 -2.93
C GLY A 15 12.41 -1.93 -3.31
N ARG A 16 11.25 -1.82 -2.65
CA ARG A 16 10.19 -0.83 -2.91
C ARG A 16 10.71 0.61 -3.10
N SER A 17 11.53 1.11 -2.17
CA SER A 17 12.05 2.49 -2.25
C SER A 17 12.98 2.68 -3.45
N HIS A 18 13.81 1.68 -3.75
CA HIS A 18 14.69 1.74 -4.93
C HIS A 18 13.89 1.75 -6.24
N ILE A 19 12.88 0.89 -6.34
CA ILE A 19 11.96 0.84 -7.49
C ILE A 19 11.21 2.16 -7.64
N THR A 20 10.73 2.73 -6.52
CA THR A 20 10.02 4.01 -6.51
C THR A 20 10.90 5.14 -7.06
N GLY A 21 12.14 5.24 -6.57
CA GLY A 21 13.08 6.25 -7.05
C GLY A 21 13.43 6.09 -8.53
N CYS A 22 13.74 4.86 -8.97
CA CYS A 22 14.06 4.57 -10.37
C CYS A 22 12.85 4.83 -11.29
N LEU A 23 11.65 4.44 -10.87
CA LEU A 23 10.43 4.67 -11.63
C LEU A 23 10.12 6.17 -11.76
N GLY A 24 10.27 6.94 -10.68
CA GLY A 24 10.10 8.39 -10.71
C GLY A 24 11.09 9.06 -11.67
N ALA A 25 12.36 8.67 -11.61
CA ALA A 25 13.39 9.15 -12.54
C ALA A 25 13.08 8.79 -14.00
N ALA A 26 12.65 7.55 -14.26
CA ALA A 26 12.31 7.10 -15.61
C ALA A 26 11.10 7.85 -16.19
N LEU A 27 10.04 8.03 -15.40
CA LEU A 27 8.87 8.81 -15.80
C LEU A 27 9.24 10.27 -16.09
N ALA A 28 10.09 10.87 -15.25
CA ALA A 28 10.53 12.26 -15.45
C ALA A 28 11.45 12.43 -16.67
N GLN A 29 12.36 11.48 -16.91
CA GLN A 29 13.16 11.45 -18.16
C GLN A 29 12.30 11.31 -19.41
N GLN A 30 11.15 10.62 -19.30
CA GLN A 30 10.16 10.53 -20.38
C GLN A 30 9.23 11.76 -20.46
N GLY A 31 9.59 12.87 -19.81
CA GLY A 31 8.92 14.16 -19.94
C GLY A 31 7.81 14.43 -18.94
N ARG A 32 7.59 13.55 -17.95
CA ARG A 32 6.53 13.74 -16.94
C ARG A 32 6.98 14.62 -15.78
N ARG A 33 6.04 15.34 -15.19
CA ARG A 33 6.23 16.04 -13.91
C ARG A 33 5.74 15.14 -12.78
N VAL A 34 6.67 14.62 -11.99
CA VAL A 34 6.41 13.57 -11.00
C VAL A 34 6.78 14.08 -9.61
N ALA A 35 5.91 13.86 -8.62
CA ALA A 35 6.29 13.95 -7.22
C ALA A 35 6.29 12.58 -6.58
N ILE A 36 7.35 12.24 -5.85
CA ILE A 36 7.36 11.12 -4.94
C ILE A 36 7.05 11.64 -3.54
N VAL A 37 6.03 11.08 -2.90
CA VAL A 37 5.69 11.35 -1.50
C VAL A 37 6.11 10.15 -0.69
N ASP A 38 7.20 10.28 0.08
CA ASP A 38 7.63 9.23 0.97
C ASP A 38 6.85 9.29 2.28
N THR A 39 6.16 8.20 2.59
CA THR A 39 5.40 8.05 3.83
C THR A 39 6.04 7.05 4.77
N SER A 40 7.25 6.55 4.47
CA SER A 40 7.94 5.64 5.37
C SER A 40 8.26 6.33 6.69
N ASP A 41 7.85 5.71 7.78
CA ASP A 41 8.20 6.16 9.12
C ASP A 41 9.72 6.06 9.33
N ARG A 42 10.29 6.96 10.14
CA ARG A 42 11.74 7.03 10.40
C ARG A 42 12.20 5.76 11.10
N GLN A 43 12.69 4.79 10.33
CA GLN A 43 13.47 3.66 10.85
C GLN A 43 14.94 3.90 10.51
N PRO A 44 15.82 4.18 11.50
CA PRO A 44 17.24 4.47 11.31
C PRO A 44 17.99 3.38 10.52
N GLU A 45 17.50 2.15 10.54
CA GLU A 45 18.12 0.97 9.92
C GLU A 45 17.75 0.73 8.45
N THR A 46 16.84 1.52 7.85
CA THR A 46 16.49 1.38 6.43
C THR A 46 17.12 2.45 5.56
N THR A 47 17.75 2.05 4.45
CA THR A 47 18.21 2.98 3.40
C THR A 47 17.02 3.76 2.84
N ASP A 48 16.85 4.97 3.38
CA ASP A 48 15.79 5.93 3.06
C ASP A 48 15.86 6.33 1.58
N LEU A 49 14.70 6.55 0.97
CA LEU A 49 14.58 7.03 -0.39
C LEU A 49 15.43 8.30 -0.62
N LEU A 50 15.50 9.20 0.36
CA LEU A 50 16.32 10.42 0.32
C LEU A 50 17.80 10.15 0.03
N SER A 51 18.38 9.16 0.71
CA SER A 51 19.80 8.82 0.56
C SER A 51 20.12 8.39 -0.88
N ARG A 52 19.14 7.79 -1.58
CA ARG A 52 19.28 7.33 -2.97
C ARG A 52 19.33 8.47 -3.99
N PHE A 53 18.85 9.65 -3.59
CA PHE A 53 18.94 10.88 -4.36
C PHE A 53 20.17 11.72 -3.96
N GLY A 54 21.03 11.22 -3.07
CA GLY A 54 22.18 11.96 -2.54
C GLY A 54 21.79 13.12 -1.61
N LEU A 55 20.57 13.08 -1.05
CA LEU A 55 20.08 14.10 -0.14
C LEU A 55 20.44 13.76 1.30
N ALA A 56 20.73 14.80 2.09
CA ALA A 56 20.99 14.65 3.51
C ALA A 56 19.72 14.17 4.25
N PRO A 57 19.84 13.38 5.34
CA PRO A 57 18.68 12.84 6.08
C PRO A 57 17.72 13.91 6.64
N ASP A 58 18.22 15.11 6.85
CA ASP A 58 17.49 16.28 7.36
C ASP A 58 16.92 17.16 6.23
N TYR A 59 17.18 16.86 4.96
CA TYR A 59 16.68 17.59 3.81
C TYR A 59 15.40 16.97 3.22
N PRO A 60 14.41 17.77 2.79
CA PRO A 60 14.24 19.19 3.10
C PRO A 60 13.98 19.42 4.60
N PRO A 61 14.32 20.61 5.14
CA PRO A 61 14.35 20.90 6.57
C PRO A 61 12.98 20.74 7.25
N ARG A 62 11.89 20.88 6.49
CA ARG A 62 10.52 20.68 6.96
C ARG A 62 9.89 19.48 6.27
N ALA A 63 9.43 18.53 7.06
CA ALA A 63 8.64 17.41 6.58
C ALA A 63 7.15 17.69 6.81
N LEU A 64 6.29 17.17 5.94
CA LEU A 64 4.83 17.34 6.05
C LEU A 64 4.35 16.77 7.41
N SER A 65 3.66 17.61 8.19
CA SER A 65 3.11 17.28 9.49
C SER A 65 1.66 17.74 9.64
N ALA A 66 0.92 17.16 10.59
CA ALA A 66 -0.52 17.36 10.76
C ALA A 66 -0.91 18.80 11.16
N ASP A 67 0.04 19.59 11.66
CA ASP A 67 -0.10 20.98 12.09
C ASP A 67 0.13 22.01 10.97
N TRP A 68 0.28 21.56 9.71
CA TRP A 68 0.49 22.47 8.58
C TRP A 68 -0.76 23.26 8.20
N PRO A 69 -0.60 24.51 7.71
CA PRO A 69 -1.71 25.28 7.18
C PRO A 69 -2.28 24.59 5.93
N THR A 70 -3.53 24.93 5.59
CA THR A 70 -4.21 24.43 4.38
C THR A 70 -4.45 25.59 3.41
N PRO A 71 -3.78 25.66 2.24
CA PRO A 71 -2.82 24.69 1.71
C PRO A 71 -1.45 24.76 2.41
N PRO A 72 -0.67 23.67 2.37
CA PRO A 72 0.64 23.67 3.02
C PRO A 72 1.71 24.41 2.22
N PRO A 73 2.77 24.92 2.86
CA PRO A 73 3.85 25.64 2.18
C PRO A 73 4.78 24.66 1.46
N TRP A 74 4.34 24.13 0.32
CA TRP A 74 5.02 23.01 -0.34
C TRP A 74 6.47 23.32 -0.72
N HIS A 75 6.79 24.57 -1.08
CA HIS A 75 8.17 24.99 -1.36
C HIS A 75 9.15 24.81 -0.18
N GLU A 76 8.68 24.78 1.06
CA GLU A 76 9.51 24.49 2.24
C GLU A 76 9.69 22.97 2.48
N ALA A 77 8.85 22.17 1.83
CA ALA A 77 8.61 20.77 2.09
C ALA A 77 9.22 19.82 1.07
N ILE A 78 9.47 20.35 -0.13
CA ILE A 78 9.70 19.55 -1.32
C ILE A 78 11.09 19.84 -1.88
N ALA A 79 11.80 18.76 -2.18
CA ALA A 79 13.07 18.81 -2.86
C ALA A 79 12.85 18.71 -4.37
N ASP A 80 13.40 19.64 -5.15
CA ASP A 80 13.56 19.45 -6.60
C ASP A 80 14.82 18.62 -6.85
N VAL A 81 14.63 17.38 -7.31
CA VAL A 81 15.70 16.43 -7.61
C VAL A 81 15.88 16.23 -9.11
N SER A 82 15.37 17.16 -9.92
CA SER A 82 15.44 17.10 -11.39
C SER A 82 16.88 17.15 -11.93
N TYR A 83 17.85 17.61 -11.12
CA TYR A 83 19.27 17.59 -11.48
C TYR A 83 19.79 16.17 -11.80
N LEU A 84 19.17 15.12 -11.23
CA LEU A 84 19.55 13.72 -11.47
C LEU A 84 19.06 13.18 -12.82
N LEU A 85 18.19 13.92 -13.52
CA LEU A 85 17.72 13.53 -14.85
C LEU A 85 18.80 13.75 -15.92
N GLY A 86 19.81 14.60 -15.67
CA GLY A 86 20.87 14.95 -16.61
C GLY A 86 22.14 14.10 -16.52
N SER A 87 22.29 13.24 -15.50
CA SER A 87 23.55 12.55 -15.18
C SER A 87 23.97 11.43 -16.16
N GLY A 88 23.20 11.20 -17.23
CA GLY A 88 23.42 10.12 -18.21
C GLY A 88 23.61 10.58 -19.67
N GLY A 89 23.95 11.85 -19.90
CA GLY A 89 24.13 12.39 -21.27
C GLY A 89 22.83 12.73 -22.02
N ALA A 90 21.67 12.57 -21.38
CA ALA A 90 20.39 13.00 -21.92
C ALA A 90 20.26 14.54 -21.84
N ARG A 91 20.15 15.16 -23.01
CA ARG A 91 19.75 16.57 -23.17
C ARG A 91 18.45 16.84 -22.40
N TRP A 92 18.46 17.92 -21.61
CA TRP A 92 17.33 18.58 -20.93
C TRP A 92 16.02 17.79 -20.96
N ALA A 93 15.84 16.87 -20.01
CA ALA A 93 14.55 16.22 -19.81
C ALA A 93 13.49 17.31 -19.60
N THR A 94 12.40 17.27 -20.39
CA THR A 94 11.29 18.23 -20.25
C THR A 94 10.43 17.94 -19.03
N GLY A 95 10.66 16.81 -18.36
CA GLY A 95 9.99 16.44 -17.12
C GLY A 95 10.66 17.04 -15.89
N ALA A 96 10.07 16.76 -14.74
CA ALA A 96 10.56 17.20 -13.45
C ALA A 96 10.34 16.10 -12.41
N LEU A 97 11.26 15.99 -11.45
CA LEU A 97 11.14 15.05 -10.35
C LEU A 97 11.25 15.80 -9.02
N TYR A 98 10.20 15.68 -8.23
CA TYR A 98 10.09 16.28 -6.92
C TYR A 98 10.02 15.18 -5.86
N LEU A 99 10.61 15.44 -4.69
CA LEU A 99 10.59 14.52 -3.57
C LEU A 99 10.08 15.24 -2.32
N LEU A 100 8.95 14.75 -1.80
CA LEU A 100 8.30 15.22 -0.59
C LEU A 100 8.45 14.16 0.50
N ARG A 101 8.93 14.57 1.66
CA ARG A 101 8.96 13.71 2.85
C ARG A 101 7.74 14.00 3.74
N SER A 102 7.02 12.96 4.13
CA SER A 102 6.00 13.03 5.18
C SER A 102 6.59 12.56 6.50
N ALA A 103 6.66 13.44 7.51
CA ALA A 103 7.18 13.09 8.84
C ALA A 103 6.18 12.29 9.68
N THR A 104 4.92 12.31 9.27
CA THR A 104 3.84 11.53 9.87
C THR A 104 3.22 10.68 8.77
N SER A 105 2.61 9.55 9.14
CA SER A 105 1.66 8.90 8.24
C SER A 105 0.71 9.98 7.74
N LEU A 106 0.63 10.14 6.41
CA LEU A 106 -0.30 11.06 5.77
C LEU A 106 -1.65 10.98 6.50
N ASN A 107 -2.23 12.13 6.86
CA ASN A 107 -3.41 12.18 7.72
C ASN A 107 -4.44 11.11 7.27
N THR A 108 -4.92 10.31 8.22
CA THR A 108 -5.91 9.25 7.96
C THR A 108 -7.24 9.82 7.47
N ASP A 109 -7.48 11.13 7.63
CA ASP A 109 -8.57 11.88 7.01
C ASP A 109 -8.41 11.92 5.48
N ALA A 110 -9.13 11.03 4.79
CA ALA A 110 -9.10 10.92 3.34
C ALA A 110 -9.51 12.20 2.59
N PRO A 111 -10.57 12.94 2.97
CA PRO A 111 -10.86 14.27 2.42
C PRO A 111 -9.69 15.26 2.51
N LEU A 112 -9.05 15.38 3.67
CA LEU A 112 -7.92 16.31 3.82
C LEU A 112 -6.73 15.87 2.96
N LEU A 113 -6.38 14.59 3.01
CA LEU A 113 -5.29 14.03 2.21
C LEU A 113 -5.55 14.25 0.71
N TYR A 114 -6.77 14.02 0.24
CA TYR A 114 -7.14 14.27 -1.15
C TYR A 114 -6.88 15.74 -1.53
N ASN A 115 -7.33 16.69 -0.71
CA ASN A 115 -7.13 18.12 -0.97
C ASN A 115 -5.66 18.52 -0.96
N GLN A 116 -4.85 17.96 -0.06
CA GLN A 116 -3.40 18.16 -0.03
C GLN A 116 -2.73 17.62 -1.31
N LEU A 117 -3.06 16.41 -1.75
CA LEU A 117 -2.52 15.85 -2.99
C LEU A 117 -2.93 16.68 -4.22
N GLN A 118 -4.15 17.23 -4.23
CA GLN A 118 -4.60 18.10 -5.31
C GLN A 118 -3.89 19.47 -5.29
N SER A 119 -3.68 20.09 -4.13
CA SER A 119 -2.95 21.36 -4.06
C SER A 119 -1.49 21.19 -4.47
N LEU A 120 -0.84 20.10 -4.02
CA LEU A 120 0.51 19.73 -4.45
C LEU A 120 0.59 19.55 -5.98
N ALA A 121 -0.37 18.82 -6.56
CA ALA A 121 -0.45 18.61 -8.00
C ALA A 121 -0.62 19.91 -8.78
N GLN A 122 -1.40 20.86 -8.26
CA GLN A 122 -1.65 22.14 -8.90
C GLN A 122 -0.41 23.04 -8.86
N GLU A 123 0.23 23.17 -7.70
CA GLU A 123 1.38 24.05 -7.48
C GLU A 123 2.59 23.62 -8.33
N PHE A 124 2.87 22.33 -8.40
CA PHE A 124 4.00 21.79 -9.17
C PHE A 124 3.61 21.29 -10.56
N HIS A 125 2.38 21.55 -11.01
CA HIS A 125 1.84 21.10 -12.30
C HIS A 125 2.14 19.62 -12.57
N LEU A 126 1.85 18.75 -11.60
CA LEU A 126 2.23 17.34 -11.64
C LEU A 126 1.33 16.55 -12.59
N ASP A 127 1.95 15.67 -13.37
CA ASP A 127 1.24 14.61 -14.11
C ASP A 127 0.95 13.42 -13.19
N LEU A 128 1.91 13.10 -12.31
CA LEU A 128 1.90 11.90 -11.48
C LEU A 128 2.34 12.20 -10.05
N ILE A 129 1.68 11.55 -9.10
CA ILE A 129 2.12 11.47 -7.71
C ILE A 129 2.36 10.00 -7.37
N LEU A 130 3.59 9.66 -6.99
CA LEU A 130 3.98 8.35 -6.50
C LEU A 130 3.94 8.36 -4.96
N LEU A 131 3.00 7.61 -4.36
CA LEU A 131 2.94 7.47 -2.91
C LEU A 131 3.77 6.26 -2.48
N ALA A 132 4.93 6.53 -1.87
CA ALA A 132 5.84 5.50 -1.40
C ALA A 132 5.41 5.04 0.00
N LEU A 133 4.50 4.08 0.07
CA LEU A 133 3.86 3.68 1.32
C LEU A 133 4.73 2.75 2.19
N THR A 134 4.66 2.92 3.51
CA THR A 134 5.23 1.96 4.47
C THR A 134 4.71 0.54 4.16
N PRO A 135 5.57 -0.50 4.19
CA PRO A 135 5.12 -1.86 3.96
C PRO A 135 4.10 -2.33 5.00
N GLY A 136 3.25 -3.26 4.60
CA GLY A 136 2.22 -3.85 5.47
C GLY A 136 0.94 -3.02 5.55
N LEU A 137 -0.13 -3.64 6.01
CA LEU A 137 -1.47 -3.03 6.01
C LEU A 137 -1.73 -2.36 7.34
N HIS A 138 -1.21 -1.14 7.48
CA HIS A 138 -1.45 -0.28 8.63
C HIS A 138 -2.65 0.65 8.37
N PRO A 139 -3.38 1.09 9.41
CA PRO A 139 -4.51 2.03 9.25
C PRO A 139 -4.10 3.30 8.50
N ALA A 140 -2.90 3.80 8.81
CA ALA A 140 -2.22 4.91 8.13
C ALA A 140 -2.08 4.75 6.61
N SER A 141 -2.04 3.52 6.09
CA SER A 141 -1.88 3.24 4.65
C SER A 141 -3.23 3.14 3.92
N LEU A 142 -4.35 2.98 4.62
CA LEU A 142 -5.65 2.72 4.00
C LEU A 142 -6.16 3.92 3.20
N ALA A 143 -6.12 5.12 3.76
CA ALA A 143 -6.56 6.33 3.05
C ALA A 143 -5.69 6.63 1.81
N PRO A 144 -4.34 6.63 1.88
CA PRO A 144 -3.49 6.74 0.70
C PRO A 144 -3.79 5.69 -0.39
N LEU A 145 -4.02 4.43 0.00
CA LEU A 145 -4.37 3.35 -0.92
C LEU A 145 -5.73 3.59 -1.58
N ALA A 146 -6.76 3.95 -0.81
CA ALA A 146 -8.11 4.21 -1.31
C ALA A 146 -8.17 5.42 -2.27
N LEU A 147 -7.31 6.41 -2.07
CA LEU A 147 -7.18 7.59 -2.94
C LEU A 147 -6.29 7.35 -4.16
N SER A 148 -5.73 6.16 -4.35
CA SER A 148 -4.84 5.85 -5.48
C SER A 148 -5.59 5.34 -6.72
N ASP A 149 -5.16 5.79 -7.90
CA ASP A 149 -5.75 5.39 -9.19
C ASP A 149 -5.25 3.99 -9.57
N LEU A 150 -4.03 3.70 -9.15
CA LEU A 150 -3.33 2.45 -9.36
C LEU A 150 -2.53 2.13 -8.09
N VAL A 151 -2.54 0.86 -7.70
CA VAL A 151 -1.60 0.33 -6.70
C VAL A 151 -0.62 -0.62 -7.40
N LEU A 152 0.66 -0.32 -7.23
CA LEU A 152 1.79 -1.18 -7.61
C LEU A 152 2.24 -1.95 -6.37
N LEU A 153 1.90 -3.24 -6.29
CA LEU A 153 2.30 -4.10 -5.19
C LEU A 153 3.64 -4.76 -5.53
N THR A 154 4.69 -4.34 -4.82
CA THR A 154 6.04 -4.89 -4.93
C THR A 154 6.16 -6.19 -4.16
N VAL A 155 6.70 -7.22 -4.81
CA VAL A 155 6.80 -8.58 -4.31
C VAL A 155 8.23 -9.09 -4.52
N GLY A 156 8.83 -9.67 -3.48
CA GLY A 156 10.08 -10.41 -3.62
C GLY A 156 9.85 -11.87 -4.02
N ILE A 157 10.94 -12.63 -4.18
CA ILE A 157 10.89 -14.04 -4.61
C ILE A 157 10.88 -15.06 -3.44
N ASP A 158 10.74 -14.60 -2.19
CA ASP A 158 10.69 -15.46 -0.99
C ASP A 158 9.29 -16.07 -0.82
N ARG A 159 9.20 -17.33 -0.38
CA ARG A 159 7.95 -18.02 -0.01
C ARG A 159 6.99 -17.18 0.82
N ARG A 160 7.51 -16.41 1.77
CA ARG A 160 6.69 -15.55 2.64
C ARG A 160 6.05 -14.38 1.89
N ASP A 161 6.69 -13.87 0.83
CA ASP A 161 6.12 -12.80 0.00
C ASP A 161 4.85 -13.27 -0.73
N PHE A 162 4.90 -14.45 -1.32
CA PHE A 162 3.78 -15.02 -2.08
C PHE A 162 2.52 -15.23 -1.22
N GLN A 163 2.67 -15.60 0.05
CA GLN A 163 1.54 -15.71 0.97
C GLN A 163 0.96 -14.33 1.30
N GLY A 164 1.82 -13.33 1.53
CA GLY A 164 1.41 -11.95 1.78
C GLY A 164 0.62 -11.35 0.63
N VAL A 165 1.00 -11.64 -0.62
CA VAL A 165 0.33 -11.12 -1.83
C VAL A 165 -1.14 -11.46 -1.86
N ALA A 166 -1.53 -12.70 -1.55
CA ALA A 166 -2.94 -13.11 -1.60
C ALA A 166 -3.80 -12.28 -0.64
N VAL A 167 -3.30 -12.05 0.58
CA VAL A 167 -3.98 -11.27 1.61
C VAL A 167 -4.05 -9.79 1.23
N SER A 168 -2.93 -9.22 0.75
CA SER A 168 -2.90 -7.83 0.29
C SER A 168 -3.84 -7.60 -0.88
N LEU A 169 -3.88 -8.49 -1.87
CA LEU A 169 -4.81 -8.36 -3.00
C LEU A 169 -6.27 -8.41 -2.56
N GLU A 170 -6.63 -9.27 -1.61
CA GLU A 170 -8.00 -9.31 -1.05
C GLU A 170 -8.37 -7.98 -0.41
N ILE A 171 -7.45 -7.38 0.35
CA ILE A 171 -7.68 -6.11 1.03
C ILE A 171 -7.77 -4.95 0.03
N LEU A 172 -6.86 -4.89 -0.94
CA LEU A 172 -6.86 -3.87 -1.99
C LEU A 172 -8.13 -3.94 -2.86
N GLN A 173 -8.61 -5.15 -3.15
CA GLN A 173 -9.88 -5.37 -3.86
C GLN A 173 -11.08 -4.83 -3.05
N ARG A 174 -11.09 -5.03 -1.73
CA ARG A 174 -12.16 -4.53 -0.84
C ARG A 174 -12.14 -3.01 -0.68
N LEU A 175 -10.96 -2.38 -0.69
CA LEU A 175 -10.84 -0.91 -0.71
C LEU A 175 -11.40 -0.28 -2.01
N GLY A 176 -11.78 -1.10 -3.00
CA GLY A 176 -12.39 -0.61 -4.23
C GLY A 176 -11.41 0.13 -5.14
N ILE A 177 -10.11 -0.16 -5.00
CA ILE A 177 -9.06 0.46 -5.80
C ILE A 177 -9.31 0.17 -7.28
N PRO A 178 -9.21 1.18 -8.17
CA PRO A 178 -9.55 0.98 -9.58
C PRO A 178 -8.69 -0.06 -10.28
N GLN A 179 -7.41 -0.13 -9.93
CA GLN A 179 -6.46 -1.04 -10.54
C GLN A 179 -5.34 -1.42 -9.56
N VAL A 180 -5.00 -2.71 -9.55
CA VAL A 180 -3.85 -3.24 -8.81
C VAL A 180 -2.99 -4.03 -9.79
N GLN A 181 -1.67 -3.80 -9.77
CA GLN A 181 -0.71 -4.57 -10.55
C GLN A 181 0.47 -5.00 -9.69
N LEU A 182 1.08 -6.13 -10.03
CA LEU A 182 2.22 -6.69 -9.30
C LEU A 182 3.55 -6.24 -9.93
N ILE A 183 4.56 -5.98 -9.10
CA ILE A 183 5.95 -5.83 -9.54
C ILE A 183 6.77 -6.87 -8.79
N PHE A 184 7.43 -7.77 -9.52
CA PHE A 184 8.35 -8.71 -8.90
C PHE A 184 9.78 -8.22 -9.01
N ASN A 185 10.51 -8.30 -7.90
CA ASN A 185 11.88 -7.83 -7.81
C ASN A 185 12.86 -8.97 -7.54
N ALA A 186 14.12 -8.75 -7.97
CA ALA A 186 15.24 -9.66 -7.79
C ALA A 186 15.03 -11.04 -8.44
N LEU A 187 14.43 -11.07 -9.63
CA LEU A 187 14.21 -12.32 -10.36
C LEU A 187 15.53 -12.90 -10.89
N PRO A 188 15.77 -14.21 -10.76
CA PRO A 188 16.95 -14.84 -11.34
C PRO A 188 16.97 -14.66 -12.85
N THR A 189 18.13 -14.36 -13.42
CA THR A 189 18.28 -14.13 -14.87
C THR A 189 18.01 -15.38 -15.72
N ALA A 190 18.16 -16.57 -15.13
CA ALA A 190 17.88 -17.85 -15.77
C ALA A 190 16.38 -18.20 -15.83
N LEU A 191 15.52 -17.44 -15.16
CA LEU A 191 14.09 -17.72 -15.09
C LEU A 191 13.39 -17.51 -16.44
N ASP A 192 12.55 -18.46 -16.87
CA ASP A 192 11.59 -18.25 -17.95
C ASP A 192 10.49 -17.28 -17.51
N THR A 193 10.75 -15.99 -17.74
CA THR A 193 9.88 -14.89 -17.32
C THR A 193 8.49 -14.94 -17.95
N GLN A 194 8.35 -15.49 -19.16
CA GLN A 194 7.05 -15.59 -19.83
C GLN A 194 6.18 -16.64 -19.15
N ARG A 195 6.70 -17.86 -19.00
CA ARG A 195 5.97 -18.94 -18.34
C ARG A 195 5.64 -18.59 -16.90
N TRP A 196 6.58 -17.94 -16.20
CA TRP A 196 6.38 -17.51 -14.83
C TRP A 196 5.28 -16.47 -14.68
N ARG A 197 5.26 -15.47 -15.59
CA ARG A 197 4.18 -14.48 -15.65
C ARG A 197 2.82 -15.13 -15.77
N GLU A 198 2.65 -16.03 -16.74
CA GLU A 198 1.38 -16.72 -16.99
C GLU A 198 0.89 -17.46 -15.73
N GLN A 199 1.79 -18.17 -15.04
CA GLN A 199 1.46 -18.90 -13.82
C GLN A 199 1.04 -17.99 -12.67
N VAL A 200 1.78 -16.90 -12.44
CA VAL A 200 1.53 -15.97 -11.35
C VAL A 200 0.27 -15.14 -11.59
N GLU A 201 0.06 -14.65 -12.81
CA GLU A 201 -1.16 -13.90 -13.18
C GLU A 201 -2.40 -14.79 -13.05
N LEU A 202 -2.31 -16.07 -13.44
CA LEU A 202 -3.39 -17.04 -13.24
C LEU A 202 -3.66 -17.31 -11.75
N ALA A 203 -2.60 -17.50 -10.95
CA ALA A 203 -2.73 -17.83 -9.53
C ALA A 203 -3.35 -16.68 -8.70
N TYR A 204 -3.01 -15.44 -9.02
CA TYR A 204 -3.47 -14.25 -8.28
C TYR A 204 -4.62 -13.50 -8.96
N ALA A 205 -5.01 -13.89 -10.18
CA ALA A 205 -5.96 -13.17 -11.01
C ALA A 205 -5.66 -11.66 -11.08
N THR A 206 -4.37 -11.31 -11.19
CA THR A 206 -3.86 -9.94 -11.14
C THR A 206 -2.72 -9.79 -12.13
N THR A 207 -2.71 -8.71 -12.90
CA THR A 207 -1.70 -8.43 -13.92
C THR A 207 -0.35 -8.05 -13.31
N ILE A 208 0.74 -8.51 -13.92
CA ILE A 208 2.10 -8.11 -13.54
C ILE A 208 2.51 -6.90 -14.39
N ALA A 209 2.82 -5.79 -13.73
CA ALA A 209 3.32 -4.58 -14.38
C ALA A 209 4.74 -4.75 -14.89
N SER A 210 5.62 -5.36 -14.09
CA SER A 210 7.02 -5.56 -14.44
C SER A 210 7.66 -6.71 -13.67
N LEU A 211 8.65 -7.33 -14.32
CA LEU A 211 9.50 -8.39 -13.82
C LEU A 211 10.93 -7.84 -13.78
N LEU A 212 11.38 -7.43 -12.60
CA LEU A 212 12.68 -6.78 -12.44
C LEU A 212 13.76 -7.84 -12.18
N PRO A 213 14.73 -8.01 -13.09
CA PRO A 213 15.80 -8.98 -12.94
C PRO A 213 16.78 -8.56 -11.84
N TRP A 214 17.35 -9.55 -11.16
CA TRP A 214 18.52 -9.34 -10.33
C TRP A 214 19.69 -8.87 -11.21
N THR A 215 20.38 -7.83 -10.77
CA THR A 215 21.45 -7.17 -11.53
C THR A 215 22.63 -6.91 -10.59
N ALA A 216 23.84 -7.36 -10.98
CA ALA A 216 25.02 -7.34 -10.10
C ALA A 216 25.47 -5.91 -9.75
N GLU A 217 25.26 -4.96 -10.67
CA GLU A 217 25.58 -3.54 -10.54
C GLU A 217 24.87 -2.91 -9.34
N MET A 218 23.72 -3.44 -8.92
CA MET A 218 23.03 -2.98 -7.71
C MET A 218 23.88 -3.14 -6.45
N ALA A 219 24.73 -4.17 -6.39
CA ALA A 219 25.64 -4.41 -5.27
C ALA A 219 26.75 -3.34 -5.19
N LEU A 220 27.16 -2.78 -6.34
CA LEU A 220 28.20 -1.75 -6.39
C LEU A 220 27.73 -0.39 -5.86
N LEU A 221 26.41 -0.14 -5.90
CA LEU A 221 25.83 1.14 -5.49
C LEU A 221 25.68 1.28 -3.97
N ASN A 222 25.86 0.19 -3.21
CA ASN A 222 25.71 0.14 -1.74
C ASN A 222 24.42 0.82 -1.22
N GLY A 223 23.37 0.82 -2.05
CA GLY A 223 22.09 1.46 -1.73
C GLY A 223 22.06 2.99 -1.78
N GLN A 224 23.17 3.68 -2.08
CA GLN A 224 23.30 5.14 -2.02
C GLN A 224 22.89 5.87 -3.29
N GLU A 225 22.78 5.16 -4.42
CA GLU A 225 22.41 5.75 -5.71
C GLU A 225 21.31 4.94 -6.40
N LEU A 226 20.62 5.58 -7.35
CA LEU A 226 19.70 4.90 -8.25
C LEU A 226 20.47 4.21 -9.37
N ILE A 227 20.27 2.89 -9.54
CA ILE A 227 20.88 2.14 -10.65
C ILE A 227 20.48 2.72 -11.99
N TYR A 228 19.24 3.22 -12.08
CA TYR A 228 18.70 3.84 -13.27
C TYR A 228 19.52 5.06 -13.74
N SER A 229 20.09 5.83 -12.80
CA SER A 229 20.93 6.98 -13.11
C SER A 229 22.36 6.59 -13.46
N ARG A 230 22.93 5.57 -12.79
CA ARG A 230 24.33 5.18 -12.95
C ARG A 230 24.57 4.18 -14.08
N TYR A 231 23.65 3.25 -14.27
CA TYR A 231 23.70 2.15 -15.23
C TYR A 231 22.36 2.10 -16.00
N PRO A 232 22.10 3.06 -16.91
CA PRO A 232 20.81 3.16 -17.62
C PRO A 232 20.52 1.96 -18.52
N GLU A 233 21.57 1.27 -19.00
CA GLU A 233 21.47 0.10 -19.88
C GLU A 233 21.40 -1.24 -19.11
N ALA A 234 21.46 -1.21 -17.77
CA ALA A 234 21.37 -2.45 -16.99
C ALA A 234 19.99 -3.11 -17.18
N PRO A 235 19.88 -4.45 -17.15
CA PRO A 235 18.59 -5.14 -17.34
C PRO A 235 17.48 -4.64 -16.40
N PHE A 236 17.80 -4.34 -15.14
CA PHE A 236 16.88 -3.71 -14.20
C PHE A 236 16.39 -2.34 -14.68
N SER A 237 17.32 -1.48 -15.12
CA SER A 237 17.01 -0.13 -15.60
C SER A 237 16.11 -0.17 -16.83
N LEU A 238 16.38 -1.05 -17.78
CA LEU A 238 15.52 -1.28 -18.95
C LEU A 238 14.11 -1.73 -18.55
N ALA A 239 13.99 -2.69 -17.61
CA ALA A 239 12.70 -3.14 -17.10
C ALA A 239 11.91 -2.02 -16.36
N ILE A 240 12.62 -1.05 -15.76
CA ILE A 240 12.00 0.17 -15.20
C ILE A 240 11.55 1.13 -16.32
N GLN A 241 12.32 1.28 -17.41
CA GLN A 241 11.88 2.08 -18.57
C GLN A 241 10.60 1.51 -19.18
N ASP A 242 10.52 0.19 -19.29
CA ASP A 242 9.35 -0.54 -19.80
C ASP A 242 8.14 -0.34 -18.88
N LEU A 243 8.35 -0.44 -17.58
CA LEU A 243 7.32 -0.14 -16.58
C LEU A 243 6.83 1.31 -16.72
N ALA A 244 7.73 2.28 -16.84
CA ALA A 244 7.37 3.68 -17.02
C ALA A 244 6.51 3.87 -18.28
N ARG A 245 6.90 3.27 -19.42
CA ARG A 245 6.11 3.31 -20.68
C ARG A 245 4.73 2.68 -20.52
N HIS A 246 4.64 1.53 -19.87
CA HIS A 246 3.38 0.84 -19.58
C HIS A 246 2.43 1.71 -18.74
N LEU A 247 2.95 2.38 -17.71
CA LEU A 247 2.16 3.27 -16.88
C LEU A 247 1.64 4.48 -17.64
N GLN A 248 2.41 5.04 -18.58
CA GLN A 248 1.93 6.15 -19.40
C GLN A 248 0.71 5.76 -20.26
N ALA A 249 0.71 4.55 -20.82
CA ALA A 249 -0.42 4.04 -21.59
C ALA A 249 -1.65 3.77 -20.69
N THR A 250 -1.41 3.23 -19.49
CA THR A 250 -2.47 2.83 -18.56
C THR A 250 -3.15 4.03 -17.88
N VAL A 251 -2.38 5.05 -17.53
CA VAL A 251 -2.83 6.18 -16.71
C VAL A 251 -3.57 7.25 -17.53
N GLY A 252 -3.43 7.25 -18.86
CA GLY A 252 -4.09 8.18 -19.80
C GLY A 252 -5.63 8.04 -19.93
N GLY A 253 -6.24 6.97 -19.41
CA GLY A 253 -7.70 6.79 -19.42
C GLY A 253 -8.44 7.69 -18.41
N ARG A 254 -9.53 8.36 -18.82
CA ARG A 254 -10.32 9.31 -18.01
C ARG A 254 -10.84 8.67 -16.69
N SER A 255 -10.26 9.05 -15.54
CA SER A 255 -10.78 8.74 -14.19
C SER A 255 -11.98 9.64 -13.86
N GLN A 256 -13.20 9.28 -14.28
CA GLN A 256 -14.45 9.97 -13.88
C GLN A 256 -15.23 9.25 -12.75
N ARG A 257 -14.65 8.27 -12.07
CA ARG A 257 -15.38 7.38 -11.13
C ARG A 257 -14.96 7.49 -9.65
N ARG A 258 -14.54 8.67 -9.17
CA ARG A 258 -13.80 8.76 -7.89
C ARG A 258 -14.57 9.11 -6.60
N LEU A 259 -15.86 9.42 -6.63
CA LEU A 259 -16.58 9.75 -5.37
C LEU A 259 -17.89 9.00 -5.15
N ARG A 260 -18.29 8.09 -6.05
CA ARG A 260 -19.58 7.37 -5.96
C ARG A 260 -19.53 5.96 -5.35
N ARG A 261 -18.36 5.46 -4.94
CA ARG A 261 -18.21 4.07 -4.42
C ARG A 261 -17.80 3.96 -2.95
N LEU A 262 -17.35 5.04 -2.32
CA LEU A 262 -17.11 5.06 -0.86
C LEU A 262 -18.42 5.18 -0.06
N ALA A 263 -19.54 5.41 -0.74
CA ALA A 263 -20.87 5.19 -0.20
C ALA A 263 -21.46 3.94 -0.88
N VAL A 264 -21.92 2.98 -0.07
CA VAL A 264 -22.67 1.76 -0.46
C VAL A 264 -21.80 0.54 -0.83
N LYS A 265 -21.54 -0.34 0.15
CA LYS A 265 -22.45 -1.43 0.54
C LYS A 265 -21.91 -2.19 1.75
N SER A 266 -22.71 -2.24 2.82
CA SER A 266 -22.64 -3.29 3.83
C SER A 266 -22.82 -4.64 3.13
N ALA A 267 -21.72 -5.38 2.99
CA ALA A 267 -21.79 -6.81 2.75
C ALA A 267 -21.86 -7.48 4.12
N VAL A 268 -22.87 -8.32 4.31
CA VAL A 268 -23.19 -9.02 5.56
C VAL A 268 -21.96 -9.75 6.13
N GLY A 269 -21.55 -9.35 7.34
CA GLY A 269 -20.47 -9.95 8.15
C GLY A 269 -19.27 -9.04 8.40
N LEU A 270 -18.69 -9.14 9.60
CA LEU A 270 -17.42 -8.52 10.01
C LEU A 270 -16.27 -8.93 9.07
N SER A 271 -15.60 -7.95 8.49
CA SER A 271 -14.28 -8.11 7.91
C SER A 271 -13.20 -7.92 9.00
N LEU A 272 -12.03 -8.56 8.83
CA LEU A 272 -10.89 -8.38 9.75
C LEU A 272 -10.39 -6.92 9.81
N LEU A 273 -10.76 -6.09 8.82
CA LEU A 273 -10.44 -4.66 8.77
C LEU A 273 -11.47 -3.82 9.54
N ASP A 274 -12.71 -4.29 9.65
CA ASP A 274 -13.75 -3.58 10.42
C ASP A 274 -13.39 -3.56 11.92
N LEU A 275 -12.62 -4.54 12.39
CA LEU A 275 -12.03 -4.61 13.74
C LEU A 275 -11.10 -3.44 14.05
N ILE A 276 -10.48 -2.85 13.03
CA ILE A 276 -9.49 -1.77 13.20
C ILE A 276 -10.21 -0.46 13.53
N ASP A 277 -11.34 -0.18 12.87
CA ASP A 277 -12.14 1.03 13.05
C ASP A 277 -13.12 0.95 14.24
N LEU A 278 -13.24 -0.24 14.86
CA LEU A 278 -14.03 -0.41 16.06
C LEU A 278 -13.35 0.20 17.30
N PRO A 279 -14.13 0.72 18.26
CA PRO A 279 -13.61 1.12 19.57
C PRO A 279 -12.75 0.01 20.18
N GLU A 280 -11.69 0.39 20.89
CA GLU A 280 -10.71 -0.56 21.45
C GLU A 280 -11.36 -1.67 22.29
N GLN A 281 -12.42 -1.33 23.01
CA GLN A 281 -13.21 -2.23 23.85
C GLN A 281 -13.94 -3.30 23.02
N THR A 282 -14.62 -2.86 21.95
CA THR A 282 -15.29 -3.76 21.00
C THR A 282 -14.29 -4.68 20.31
N ARG A 283 -13.11 -4.16 19.98
CA ARG A 283 -12.03 -4.94 19.35
C ARG A 283 -11.47 -6.00 20.28
N HIS A 284 -11.21 -5.66 21.54
CA HIS A 284 -10.75 -6.62 22.56
C HIS A 284 -11.76 -7.74 22.78
N PHE A 285 -13.03 -7.38 22.93
CA PHE A 285 -14.13 -8.34 23.07
C PHE A 285 -14.23 -9.28 21.86
N LEU A 286 -14.23 -8.73 20.64
CA LEU A 286 -14.32 -9.55 19.43
C LEU A 286 -13.08 -10.45 19.23
N ASN A 287 -11.87 -9.97 19.54
CA ASN A 287 -10.65 -10.77 19.48
C ASN A 287 -10.68 -11.95 20.47
N TRP A 288 -11.21 -11.72 21.67
CA TRP A 288 -11.42 -12.78 22.64
C TRP A 288 -12.50 -13.77 22.19
N ALA A 289 -13.67 -13.29 21.75
CA ALA A 289 -14.75 -14.13 21.25
C ALA A 289 -14.36 -14.97 20.02
N LEU A 290 -13.48 -14.44 19.16
CA LEU A 290 -12.89 -15.17 18.03
C LEU A 290 -12.04 -16.37 18.48
N ARG A 291 -11.34 -16.27 19.62
CA ARG A 291 -10.50 -17.34 20.17
C ARG A 291 -11.32 -18.39 20.93
N SER A 292 -12.39 -17.97 21.59
CA SER A 292 -13.29 -18.85 22.35
C SER A 292 -14.24 -19.67 21.47
N HIS A 293 -14.33 -19.34 20.17
CA HIS A 293 -15.19 -19.96 19.14
C HIS A 293 -16.72 -19.83 19.36
N ARG A 294 -17.20 -19.90 20.61
CA ARG A 294 -18.57 -19.62 21.05
C ARG A 294 -18.52 -18.98 22.43
N VAL A 295 -19.40 -18.03 22.69
CA VAL A 295 -19.48 -17.29 23.96
C VAL A 295 -20.93 -17.20 24.41
N THR A 296 -21.21 -17.46 25.69
CA THR A 296 -22.57 -17.32 26.27
C THR A 296 -22.87 -15.87 26.69
N ASP A 297 -24.13 -15.54 26.97
CA ASP A 297 -24.52 -14.25 27.55
C ASP A 297 -23.72 -13.92 28.82
N ASP A 298 -23.64 -14.87 29.76
CA ASP A 298 -22.95 -14.68 31.03
C ASP A 298 -21.45 -14.44 30.85
N GLU A 299 -20.80 -15.18 29.95
CA GLU A 299 -19.38 -15.03 29.63
C GLU A 299 -19.08 -13.71 28.90
N ALA A 300 -19.96 -13.28 28.00
CA ALA A 300 -19.81 -12.02 27.29
C ALA A 300 -19.94 -10.82 28.22
N ILE A 301 -20.94 -10.85 29.12
CA ILE A 301 -21.18 -9.80 30.11
C ILE A 301 -20.03 -9.76 31.11
N ALA A 302 -19.59 -10.90 31.65
CA ALA A 302 -18.47 -10.96 32.59
C ALA A 302 -17.17 -10.40 31.97
N PHE A 303 -16.84 -10.78 30.73
CA PHE A 303 -15.65 -10.27 30.05
C PHE A 303 -15.69 -8.75 29.86
N LEU A 304 -16.85 -8.20 29.45
CA LEU A 304 -17.03 -6.77 29.24
C LEU A 304 -17.00 -5.97 30.56
N GLN A 305 -17.48 -6.53 31.66
CA GLN A 305 -17.40 -5.90 32.98
C GLN A 305 -15.97 -5.88 33.56
N GLU A 306 -15.18 -6.92 33.28
CA GLU A 306 -13.79 -7.00 33.77
C GLU A 306 -12.79 -6.19 32.92
N ASN A 307 -13.02 -6.09 31.61
CA ASN A 307 -12.01 -5.61 30.65
C ASN A 307 -12.43 -4.34 29.88
N ALA A 308 -13.63 -3.81 30.10
CA ALA A 308 -14.09 -2.56 29.50
C ALA A 308 -14.68 -1.61 30.57
N PRO A 309 -14.70 -0.29 30.35
CA PRO A 309 -15.23 0.69 31.29
C PRO A 309 -16.77 0.73 31.28
N VAL A 310 -17.39 -0.45 31.35
CA VAL A 310 -18.83 -0.63 31.35
C VAL A 310 -19.28 -0.73 32.81
N SER A 311 -20.12 0.20 33.27
CA SER A 311 -20.40 0.38 34.69
C SER A 311 -21.47 -0.58 35.24
N SER A 312 -22.17 -1.32 34.36
CA SER A 312 -23.22 -2.26 34.76
C SER A 312 -23.39 -3.43 33.78
N ALA A 313 -23.97 -4.54 34.27
CA ALA A 313 -24.33 -5.69 33.45
C ALA A 313 -25.32 -5.32 32.32
N THR A 314 -26.17 -4.33 32.57
CA THR A 314 -27.16 -3.82 31.61
C THR A 314 -26.50 -3.14 30.41
N GLU A 315 -25.48 -2.30 30.65
CA GLU A 315 -24.73 -1.65 29.56
C GLU A 315 -23.94 -2.68 28.73
N ALA A 316 -23.39 -3.72 29.37
CA ALA A 316 -22.67 -4.79 28.68
C ALA A 316 -23.62 -5.60 27.78
N GLY A 317 -24.81 -5.94 28.27
CA GLY A 317 -25.85 -6.59 27.48
C GLY A 317 -26.30 -5.75 26.29
N GLN A 318 -26.43 -4.43 26.48
CA GLN A 318 -26.83 -3.51 25.41
C GLN A 318 -25.76 -3.38 24.32
N MET A 319 -24.49 -3.39 24.69
CA MET A 319 -23.38 -3.46 23.74
C MET A 319 -23.41 -4.75 22.91
N VAL A 320 -23.70 -5.91 23.52
CA VAL A 320 -23.82 -7.19 22.79
C VAL A 320 -24.99 -7.14 21.79
N GLU A 321 -26.14 -6.61 22.20
CA GLU A 321 -27.32 -6.46 21.32
C GLU A 321 -27.06 -5.47 20.16
N ASP A 322 -26.33 -4.38 20.39
CA ASP A 322 -25.92 -3.46 19.33
C ASP A 322 -25.00 -4.15 18.30
N LEU A 323 -24.10 -5.04 18.74
CA LEU A 323 -23.24 -5.81 17.84
C LEU A 323 -24.04 -6.87 17.04
N LEU A 324 -25.10 -7.44 17.62
CA LEU A 324 -26.03 -8.31 16.91
C LEU A 324 -26.83 -7.54 15.86
N ALA A 325 -27.37 -6.38 16.23
CA ALA A 325 -28.15 -5.51 15.32
C ALA A 325 -27.31 -5.05 14.12
N ARG A 326 -26.01 -4.85 14.31
CA ARG A 326 -25.05 -4.48 13.25
C ARG A 326 -24.58 -5.67 12.41
N GLY A 327 -25.00 -6.90 12.71
CA GLY A 327 -24.56 -8.11 12.02
C GLY A 327 -23.08 -8.44 12.24
N ILE A 328 -22.50 -7.92 13.33
CA ILE A 328 -21.11 -8.14 13.73
C ILE A 328 -21.00 -9.45 14.51
N LEU A 329 -21.99 -9.73 15.36
CA LEU A 329 -22.18 -11.03 15.99
C LEU A 329 -23.29 -11.81 15.28
N ALA A 330 -23.19 -13.13 15.30
CA ALA A 330 -24.28 -14.05 15.00
C ALA A 330 -24.67 -14.78 16.29
N ALA A 331 -25.96 -14.83 16.58
CA ALA A 331 -26.51 -15.62 17.66
C ALA A 331 -26.88 -17.03 17.15
N GLU A 332 -26.53 -18.05 17.93
CA GLU A 332 -26.97 -19.44 17.77
C GLU A 332 -27.61 -19.88 19.08
N THR A 333 -28.74 -20.59 19.00
CA THR A 333 -29.40 -21.18 20.17
C THR A 333 -29.13 -22.67 20.20
N ASP A 334 -28.67 -23.18 21.34
CA ASP A 334 -28.52 -24.61 21.60
C ASP A 334 -29.26 -24.94 22.91
N GLY A 335 -30.47 -25.50 22.76
CA GLY A 335 -31.41 -25.67 23.86
C GLY A 335 -31.92 -24.34 24.41
N ASP A 336 -31.81 -24.16 25.72
CA ASP A 336 -32.26 -22.96 26.45
C ASP A 336 -31.15 -21.89 26.60
N ARG A 337 -29.99 -22.12 25.95
CA ARG A 337 -28.82 -21.23 26.03
C ARG A 337 -28.54 -20.57 24.69
N ARG A 338 -28.27 -19.26 24.75
CA ARG A 338 -27.89 -18.44 23.61
C ARG A 338 -26.37 -18.30 23.57
N TYR A 339 -25.82 -18.50 22.38
CA TYR A 339 -24.39 -18.40 22.09
C TYR A 339 -24.15 -17.35 21.03
N TYR A 340 -23.06 -16.61 21.18
CA TYR A 340 -22.59 -15.63 20.22
C TYR A 340 -21.31 -16.10 19.57
N ARG A 341 -21.20 -15.81 18.28
CA ARG A 341 -19.95 -15.90 17.55
C ARG A 341 -19.76 -14.67 16.66
N PRO A 342 -18.54 -14.19 16.47
CA PRO A 342 -18.25 -13.18 15.46
C PRO A 342 -18.69 -13.65 14.07
N ALA A 343 -19.49 -12.84 13.39
CA ALA A 343 -20.04 -13.13 12.08
C ALA A 343 -19.01 -12.81 10.98
N ILE A 344 -18.00 -13.66 10.83
CA ILE A 344 -16.94 -13.47 9.82
C ILE A 344 -17.47 -13.81 8.42
N ALA A 345 -17.25 -12.92 7.45
CA ALA A 345 -17.58 -13.19 6.05
C ALA A 345 -16.87 -14.47 5.54
N PRO A 346 -17.53 -15.33 4.73
CA PRO A 346 -16.98 -16.61 4.32
C PRO A 346 -15.69 -16.45 3.51
N ARG A 347 -14.65 -17.22 3.89
CA ARG A 347 -13.39 -17.33 3.14
C ARG A 347 -13.65 -17.92 1.75
N GLN A 348 -13.47 -17.13 0.69
CA GLN A 348 -13.26 -17.71 -0.64
C GLN A 348 -11.92 -18.46 -0.62
N ARG A 349 -11.97 -19.79 -0.64
CA ARG A 349 -10.76 -20.63 -0.76
C ARG A 349 -10.08 -20.37 -2.11
N ARG A 350 -9.10 -19.47 -2.14
CA ARG A 350 -8.14 -19.38 -3.26
C ARG A 350 -7.08 -20.46 -3.04
N ARG A 351 -7.08 -21.49 -3.87
CA ARG A 351 -5.99 -22.47 -3.92
C ARG A 351 -4.81 -21.81 -4.63
N VAL A 352 -3.84 -21.30 -3.87
CA VAL A 352 -2.48 -21.14 -4.40
C VAL A 352 -1.99 -22.57 -4.65
N THR A 353 -1.95 -22.99 -5.92
CA THR A 353 -1.44 -24.30 -6.27
C THR A 353 0.03 -24.39 -5.86
N ALA A 354 0.41 -25.50 -5.22
CA ALA A 354 1.77 -25.77 -4.75
C ALA A 354 2.86 -25.71 -5.85
N ASN A 355 2.48 -25.55 -7.12
CA ASN A 355 3.35 -25.63 -8.29
C ASN A 355 4.04 -24.32 -8.72
N ILE A 356 3.83 -23.17 -8.05
CA ILE A 356 4.59 -21.94 -8.38
C ILE A 356 6.11 -22.13 -8.18
N TRP A 357 6.50 -23.04 -7.26
CA TRP A 357 7.91 -23.34 -6.97
C TRP A 357 8.59 -24.20 -8.04
N GLN A 358 7.84 -25.02 -8.78
CA GLN A 358 8.41 -25.90 -9.81
C GLN A 358 9.03 -25.12 -10.98
N ALA A 359 8.66 -23.84 -11.16
CA ALA A 359 9.24 -22.96 -12.18
C ALA A 359 10.52 -22.24 -11.72
N LEU A 360 10.84 -22.27 -10.42
CA LEU A 360 12.10 -21.73 -9.88
C LEU A 360 13.20 -22.80 -9.80
N ASP A 361 12.81 -24.08 -9.85
CA ASP A 361 13.71 -25.24 -9.73
C ASP A 361 14.12 -25.84 -11.09
N SER A 362 13.68 -25.25 -12.22
CA SER A 362 13.92 -25.75 -13.58
C SER A 362 14.98 -24.98 -14.36
#